data_AF-A0A4R2L4G0-F1
#
_entry.id   AF-A0A4R2L4G0-F1
#
_cell.length_a   1.000
_cell.length_b   1.000
_cell.length_c   1.000
_cell.angle_alpha   90.00
_cell.angle_beta   90.00
_cell.angle_gamma   90.00
#
_symmetry.space_group_name_H-M   'P 1'
#
loop_
_entity.id
_entity.type
_entity.pdbx_description
1 polymer ?
#
loop_
_entity_poly.entity_id
_entity_poly.type
_entity_poly.pdbx_seq_one_letter_code
_entity_poly.pdbx_strand_id
1 'polypeptide(L)'
;MKKLNLKSIDNGIKTAQRNGYFDDLYRIYETIPQGKCLGCTRCCVESVPTHFIEFLNIFQHMTNERALYEKLFPKIIGYYFLEMVKKNHCPFLDDEGMCSIYNYRPLVCRSFGHLTEDEYEENYKRVLSQNIQNMKFFKNKYKILLPKEVVDHKIDYCKNFEVNKKMTRFQRQTMIDSIFTMESAFFMRGLITEDFLDTGLVSWFVYTAFDIEEAGKLRIQIMREYIEQGVSETLKEVMEKLKTII
;
A
#
# COMPACT_ATOMS: atom_id res chain seq x y z
N MET A 1 6.86 -8.34 -19.56
CA MET A 1 5.76 -7.37 -19.49
C MET A 1 5.11 -7.54 -18.13
N LYS A 2 5.33 -6.61 -17.19
CA LYS A 2 4.94 -6.74 -15.78
C LYS A 2 3.89 -5.68 -15.39
N LYS A 3 3.13 -5.16 -16.35
CA LYS A 3 1.96 -4.31 -16.09
C LYS A 3 0.76 -5.18 -15.68
N LEU A 4 0.07 -4.80 -14.60
CA LEU A 4 -1.25 -5.35 -14.30
C LEU A 4 -2.25 -4.78 -15.29
N ASN A 5 -2.55 -5.55 -16.34
CA ASN A 5 -3.56 -5.13 -17.28
C ASN A 5 -4.96 -5.22 -16.62
N LEU A 6 -5.86 -4.29 -16.95
CA LEU A 6 -7.22 -4.23 -16.38
C LEU A 6 -8.03 -5.52 -16.61
N LYS A 7 -7.76 -6.24 -17.70
CA LYS A 7 -8.40 -7.53 -18.00
C LYS A 7 -7.96 -8.61 -17.00
N SER A 8 -6.70 -8.63 -16.58
CA SER A 8 -6.19 -9.52 -15.53
C SER A 8 -6.79 -9.18 -14.17
N ILE A 9 -6.98 -7.89 -13.88
CA ILE A 9 -7.65 -7.45 -12.64
C ILE A 9 -9.12 -7.90 -12.64
N ASP A 10 -9.85 -7.66 -13.74
CA ASP A 10 -11.24 -8.12 -13.90
C ASP A 10 -11.35 -9.65 -13.80
N ASN A 11 -10.43 -10.39 -14.43
CA ASN A 11 -10.33 -11.84 -14.27
C ASN A 11 -10.02 -12.26 -12.82
N GLY A 12 -9.19 -11.50 -12.12
CA GLY A 12 -8.89 -11.68 -10.70
C GLY A 12 -10.14 -11.50 -9.84
N ILE A 13 -10.87 -10.40 -10.03
CA ILE A 13 -12.14 -10.11 -9.33
C ILE A 13 -13.15 -11.23 -9.60
N LYS A 14 -13.35 -11.62 -10.86
CA LYS A 14 -14.27 -12.72 -11.23
C LYS A 14 -13.84 -14.05 -10.61
N THR A 15 -12.55 -14.31 -10.54
CA THR A 15 -12.01 -15.51 -9.87
C THR A 15 -12.30 -15.46 -8.37
N ALA A 16 -12.04 -14.33 -7.70
CA ALA A 16 -12.33 -14.16 -6.28
C ALA A 16 -13.82 -14.35 -5.97
N GLN A 17 -14.71 -13.74 -6.76
CA GLN A 17 -16.15 -13.88 -6.61
C GLN A 17 -16.63 -15.33 -6.81
N ARG A 18 -16.20 -15.99 -7.90
CA ARG A 18 -16.62 -17.37 -8.21
C ARG A 18 -16.18 -18.40 -7.16
N ASN A 19 -15.06 -18.16 -6.50
CA ASN A 19 -14.51 -19.07 -5.49
C ASN A 19 -14.86 -18.64 -4.04
N GLY A 20 -15.60 -17.54 -3.85
CA GLY A 20 -15.96 -17.04 -2.51
C GLY A 20 -14.79 -16.43 -1.73
N TYR A 21 -13.68 -16.06 -2.38
CA TYR A 21 -12.47 -15.58 -1.69
C TYR A 21 -12.66 -14.23 -0.99
N PHE A 22 -13.56 -13.37 -1.47
CA PHE A 22 -13.89 -12.16 -0.71
C PHE A 22 -14.61 -12.50 0.60
N ASP A 23 -15.54 -13.46 0.59
CA ASP A 23 -16.21 -13.91 1.82
C ASP A 23 -15.22 -14.58 2.76
N ASP A 24 -14.30 -15.39 2.26
CA ASP A 24 -13.20 -15.96 3.04
C ASP A 24 -12.29 -14.88 3.66
N LEU A 25 -11.94 -13.86 2.87
CA LEU A 25 -11.15 -12.73 3.35
C LEU A 25 -11.86 -12.01 4.51
N TYR A 26 -13.16 -11.76 4.39
CA TYR A 26 -13.94 -11.15 5.46
C TYR A 26 -14.10 -12.07 6.68
N ARG A 27 -14.32 -13.37 6.49
CA ARG A 27 -14.31 -14.36 7.59
C ARG A 27 -13.00 -14.32 8.36
N ILE A 28 -11.86 -14.20 7.67
CA ILE A 28 -10.55 -14.03 8.29
C ILE A 28 -10.53 -12.73 9.10
N TYR A 29 -10.93 -11.60 8.52
CA TYR A 29 -10.95 -10.31 9.22
C TYR A 29 -11.88 -10.26 10.43
N GLU A 30 -12.99 -10.99 10.41
CA GLU A 30 -13.92 -11.10 11.54
C GLU A 30 -13.29 -11.80 12.76
N THR A 31 -12.22 -12.59 12.57
CA THR A 31 -11.48 -13.20 13.68
C THR A 31 -10.58 -12.22 14.43
N ILE A 32 -10.35 -11.02 13.89
CA ILE A 32 -9.55 -9.98 14.55
C ILE A 32 -10.33 -9.51 15.79
N PRO A 33 -9.73 -9.54 16.99
CA PRO A 33 -10.39 -9.06 18.21
C PRO A 33 -10.84 -7.60 18.04
N GLN A 34 -12.09 -7.32 18.35
CA GLN A 34 -12.62 -5.97 18.25
C GLN A 34 -11.89 -5.04 19.21
N GLY A 35 -11.38 -3.91 18.69
CA GLY A 35 -10.68 -2.90 19.46
C GLY A 35 -11.09 -1.49 19.04
N LYS A 36 -10.87 -0.52 19.92
CA LYS A 36 -11.23 0.88 19.72
C LYS A 36 -10.01 1.67 19.29
N CYS A 37 -10.05 2.18 18.07
CA CYS A 37 -9.09 3.15 17.54
C CYS A 37 -9.65 4.57 17.72
N LEU A 38 -8.81 5.52 18.16
CA LEU A 38 -9.20 6.94 18.29
C LEU A 38 -9.35 7.67 16.94
N GLY A 39 -9.02 7.04 15.81
CA GLY A 39 -9.12 7.68 14.49
C GLY A 39 -8.12 8.81 14.25
N CYS A 40 -7.06 8.94 15.05
CA CYS A 40 -6.13 10.09 15.01
C CYS A 40 -5.18 10.15 13.80
N THR A 41 -5.28 9.22 12.85
CA THR A 41 -4.54 9.16 11.57
C THR A 41 -3.01 9.12 11.63
N ARG A 42 -2.39 9.14 12.82
CA ARG A 42 -0.92 9.14 12.98
C ARG A 42 -0.22 7.93 12.36
N CYS A 43 -0.89 6.78 12.25
CA CYS A 43 -0.35 5.60 11.58
C CYS A 43 -0.56 5.58 10.06
N CYS A 44 -1.33 6.53 9.51
CA CYS A 44 -1.72 6.59 8.11
C CYS A 44 -0.76 7.50 7.32
N VAL A 45 0.50 7.08 7.17
CA VAL A 45 1.56 7.89 6.51
C VAL A 45 2.45 7.10 5.56
N GLU A 46 2.39 5.77 5.55
CA GLU A 46 3.20 4.89 4.70
C GLU A 46 2.33 3.96 3.85
N SER A 47 2.82 3.60 2.66
CA SER A 47 2.29 2.47 1.89
C SER A 47 2.62 1.16 2.61
N VAL A 48 1.64 0.26 2.71
CA VAL A 48 1.79 -1.02 3.41
C VAL A 48 1.81 -2.20 2.46
N PRO A 49 2.55 -3.28 2.73
CA PRO A 49 2.44 -4.53 1.98
C PRO A 49 0.98 -4.98 1.94
N THR A 50 0.51 -5.40 0.77
CA THR A 50 -0.89 -5.77 0.54
C THR A 50 -0.94 -6.97 -0.37
N HIS A 51 -1.71 -7.99 0.03
CA HIS A 51 -1.93 -9.16 -0.81
C HIS A 51 -2.80 -8.80 -2.01
N PHE A 52 -2.60 -9.49 -3.13
CA PHE A 52 -3.34 -9.28 -4.37
C PHE A 52 -4.85 -9.40 -4.16
N ILE A 53 -5.32 -10.38 -3.38
CA ILE A 53 -6.76 -10.52 -3.07
C ILE A 53 -7.31 -9.30 -2.30
N GLU A 54 -6.52 -8.72 -1.40
CA GLU A 54 -6.90 -7.51 -0.67
C GLU A 54 -6.94 -6.30 -1.62
N PHE A 55 -5.94 -6.18 -2.51
CA PHE A 55 -5.94 -5.17 -3.56
C PHE A 55 -7.17 -5.31 -4.47
N LEU A 56 -7.52 -6.51 -4.92
CA LEU A 56 -8.70 -6.74 -5.77
C LEU A 56 -9.99 -6.28 -5.07
N ASN A 57 -10.11 -6.55 -3.77
CA ASN A 57 -11.25 -6.13 -2.96
C ASN A 57 -11.36 -4.59 -2.89
N ILE A 58 -10.24 -3.91 -2.61
CA ILE A 58 -10.18 -2.43 -2.54
C ILE A 58 -10.43 -1.82 -3.92
N PHE A 59 -9.79 -2.35 -4.96
CA PHE A 59 -9.92 -1.88 -6.33
C PHE A 59 -11.37 -1.99 -6.80
N GLN A 60 -12.01 -3.15 -6.57
CA GLN A 60 -13.43 -3.34 -6.91
C GLN A 60 -14.33 -2.31 -6.23
N HIS A 61 -14.18 -2.11 -4.91
CA HIS A 61 -14.94 -1.11 -4.17
C HIS A 61 -14.75 0.30 -4.74
N MET A 62 -13.51 0.72 -4.98
CA MET A 62 -13.21 2.03 -5.57
C MET A 62 -13.83 2.17 -6.96
N THR A 63 -13.74 1.14 -7.82
CA THR A 63 -14.33 1.22 -9.17
C THR A 63 -15.85 1.21 -9.18
N ASN A 64 -16.49 0.55 -8.21
CA ASN A 64 -17.94 0.58 -8.04
C ASN A 64 -18.42 1.96 -7.55
N GLU A 65 -17.58 2.67 -6.80
CA GLU A 65 -17.80 4.05 -6.37
C GLU A 65 -16.98 5.03 -7.22
N ARG A 66 -17.38 5.24 -8.48
CA ARG A 66 -16.60 6.04 -9.47
C ARG A 66 -16.03 7.35 -8.90
N ALA A 67 -16.83 8.13 -8.16
CA ALA A 67 -16.38 9.37 -7.54
C ALA A 67 -15.22 9.18 -6.54
N LEU A 68 -15.21 8.07 -5.80
CA LEU A 68 -14.11 7.68 -4.92
C LEU A 68 -12.85 7.37 -5.71
N TYR A 69 -12.97 6.60 -6.80
CA TYR A 69 -11.84 6.31 -7.69
C TYR A 69 -11.25 7.58 -8.30
N GLU A 70 -12.08 8.45 -8.86
CA GLU A 70 -11.69 9.74 -9.45
C GLU A 70 -10.98 10.65 -8.43
N LYS A 71 -11.45 10.65 -7.17
CA LYS A 71 -10.84 11.42 -6.08
C LYS A 71 -9.49 10.84 -5.63
N LEU A 72 -9.42 9.53 -5.40
CA LEU A 72 -8.26 8.90 -4.77
C LEU A 72 -7.14 8.55 -5.74
N PHE A 73 -7.46 8.12 -6.96
CA PHE A 73 -6.44 7.62 -7.89
C PHE A 73 -5.36 8.67 -8.20
N PRO A 74 -5.67 9.95 -8.47
CA PRO A 74 -4.64 10.99 -8.60
C PRO A 74 -3.78 11.16 -7.33
N LYS A 75 -4.37 11.09 -6.13
CA LYS A 75 -3.63 11.18 -4.86
C LYS A 75 -2.66 10.01 -4.71
N ILE A 76 -3.09 8.80 -5.08
CA ILE A 76 -2.28 7.57 -5.02
C ILE A 76 -1.06 7.68 -5.94
N ILE A 77 -1.25 8.15 -7.18
CA ILE A 77 -0.17 8.30 -8.16
C ILE A 77 0.85 9.34 -7.69
N GLY A 78 0.39 10.51 -7.25
CA GLY A 78 1.26 11.55 -6.70
C GLY A 78 2.04 11.07 -5.47
N TYR A 79 1.39 10.30 -4.60
CA TYR A 79 2.03 9.71 -3.42
C TYR A 79 3.14 8.72 -3.82
N TYR A 80 2.89 7.77 -4.71
CA TYR A 80 3.89 6.79 -5.17
C TYR A 80 5.18 7.46 -5.65
N PHE A 81 5.05 8.47 -6.52
CA PHE A 81 6.21 9.10 -7.14
C PHE A 81 7.03 9.95 -6.17
N LEU A 82 6.44 10.43 -5.07
CA LEU A 82 7.10 11.33 -4.13
C LEU A 82 7.34 10.76 -2.72
N GLU A 83 6.77 9.61 -2.34
CA GLU A 83 6.85 9.08 -0.95
C GLU A 83 8.30 8.87 -0.46
N MET A 84 9.28 8.74 -1.35
CA MET A 84 10.71 8.59 -0.98
C MET A 84 11.44 9.92 -0.76
N VAL A 85 10.85 11.05 -1.15
CA VAL A 85 11.47 12.38 -1.07
C VAL A 85 10.59 13.41 -0.38
N LYS A 86 9.34 13.05 -0.08
CA LYS A 86 8.36 13.90 0.57
C LYS A 86 7.55 13.08 1.55
N LYS A 87 7.55 13.51 2.82
CA LYS A 87 6.63 12.97 3.82
C LYS A 87 5.21 13.39 3.49
N ASN A 88 4.31 12.43 3.29
CA ASN A 88 2.90 12.68 3.03
C ASN A 88 2.05 11.76 3.92
N HIS A 89 0.81 12.18 4.16
CA HIS A 89 -0.19 11.26 4.69
C HIS A 89 -0.58 10.22 3.63
N CYS A 90 -1.13 9.10 4.11
CA CYS A 90 -1.68 8.05 3.27
C CYS A 90 -2.69 8.64 2.26
N PRO A 91 -2.58 8.31 0.96
CA PRO A 91 -3.39 8.93 -0.08
C PRO A 91 -4.88 8.58 0.01
N PHE A 92 -5.23 7.57 0.82
CA PHE A 92 -6.59 7.11 1.09
C PHE A 92 -7.30 7.87 2.23
N LEU A 93 -6.66 8.88 2.84
CA LEU A 93 -7.35 9.79 3.75
C LEU A 93 -8.16 10.81 2.94
N ASP A 94 -9.39 11.07 3.37
CA ASP A 94 -10.19 12.20 2.90
C ASP A 94 -9.76 13.52 3.55
N ASP A 95 -10.52 14.58 3.29
CA ASP A 95 -10.17 15.94 3.70
C ASP A 95 -10.44 16.16 5.21
N GLU A 96 -11.28 15.31 5.80
CA GLU A 96 -11.57 15.20 7.23
C GLU A 96 -10.54 14.30 7.96
N GLY A 97 -9.62 13.68 7.23
CA GLY A 97 -8.63 12.75 7.75
C GLY A 97 -9.17 11.34 7.98
N MET A 98 -10.36 11.01 7.54
CA MET A 98 -10.91 9.66 7.66
C MET A 98 -10.42 8.78 6.51
N CYS A 99 -10.20 7.50 6.78
CA CYS A 99 -9.76 6.56 5.75
C CYS A 99 -10.95 6.21 4.85
N SER A 100 -10.92 6.64 3.59
CA SER A 100 -12.03 6.43 2.65
C SER A 100 -12.23 4.95 2.27
N ILE A 101 -11.24 4.09 2.54
CA ILE A 101 -11.33 2.62 2.38
C ILE A 101 -11.35 1.89 3.72
N TYR A 102 -11.83 2.52 4.81
CA TYR A 102 -11.72 1.98 6.17
C TYR A 102 -12.19 0.52 6.29
N ASN A 103 -13.34 0.19 5.67
CA ASN A 103 -13.92 -1.15 5.71
C ASN A 103 -13.23 -2.17 4.78
N TYR A 104 -12.41 -1.69 3.84
CA TYR A 104 -11.69 -2.47 2.84
C TYR A 104 -10.18 -2.52 3.09
N ARG A 105 -9.68 -1.83 4.12
CA ARG A 105 -8.24 -1.75 4.45
C ARG A 105 -7.57 -3.14 4.54
N PRO A 106 -6.28 -3.27 4.18
CA PRO A 106 -5.57 -4.54 4.24
C PRO A 106 -5.29 -4.99 5.67
N LEU A 107 -4.94 -6.26 5.84
CA LEU A 107 -4.68 -6.92 7.11
C LEU A 107 -3.67 -6.14 7.96
N VAL A 108 -2.58 -5.65 7.34
CA VAL A 108 -1.55 -4.86 8.03
C VAL A 108 -2.15 -3.65 8.75
N CYS A 109 -3.06 -2.92 8.11
CA CYS A 109 -3.75 -1.80 8.71
C CYS A 109 -4.76 -2.23 9.79
N ARG A 110 -5.45 -3.37 9.61
CA ARG A 110 -6.39 -3.91 10.61
C ARG A 110 -5.69 -4.38 11.88
N SER A 111 -4.53 -5.02 11.74
CA SER A 111 -3.80 -5.62 12.84
C SER A 111 -2.80 -4.67 13.53
N PHE A 112 -2.60 -3.44 13.01
CA PHE A 112 -1.58 -2.52 13.52
C PHE A 112 -1.66 -2.29 15.04
N GLY A 113 -2.86 -2.04 15.57
CA GLY A 113 -3.08 -1.83 17.01
C GLY A 113 -2.84 -3.09 17.88
N HIS A 114 -2.80 -4.26 17.27
CA HIS A 114 -2.63 -5.54 17.97
C HIS A 114 -1.17 -5.95 18.18
N LEU A 115 -0.20 -5.21 17.64
CA LEU A 115 1.22 -5.44 17.94
C LEU A 115 1.49 -5.12 19.42
N THR A 116 2.34 -5.91 20.08
CA THR A 116 2.94 -5.47 21.36
C THR A 116 3.99 -4.39 21.09
N GLU A 117 4.39 -3.64 22.12
CA GLU A 117 5.44 -2.62 21.99
C GLU A 117 6.77 -3.26 21.56
N ASP A 118 7.11 -4.42 22.13
CA ASP A 118 8.31 -5.17 21.76
C ASP A 118 8.30 -5.63 20.29
N GLU A 119 7.19 -6.21 19.82
CA GLU A 119 7.04 -6.63 18.42
C GLU A 119 7.13 -5.44 17.46
N TYR A 120 6.53 -4.31 17.85
CA TYR A 120 6.60 -3.08 17.08
C TYR A 120 8.04 -2.54 17.00
N GLU A 121 8.77 -2.49 18.12
CA GLU A 121 10.16 -2.00 18.14
C GLU A 121 11.13 -2.94 17.41
N GLU A 122 10.92 -4.25 17.47
CA GLU A 122 11.64 -5.24 16.65
C GLU A 122 11.43 -4.95 15.15
N ASN A 123 10.16 -4.78 14.73
CA ASN A 123 9.83 -4.48 13.36
C ASN A 123 10.40 -3.12 12.91
N TYR A 124 10.33 -2.09 13.77
CA TYR A 124 10.89 -0.77 13.47
C TYR A 124 12.40 -0.83 13.20
N LYS A 125 13.18 -1.57 13.99
CA LYS A 125 14.62 -1.75 13.76
C LYS A 125 14.90 -2.36 12.38
N ARG A 126 14.10 -3.34 11.97
CA ARG A 126 14.19 -3.97 10.63
C ARG A 126 13.88 -2.96 9.53
N VAL A 127 12.80 -2.21 9.66
CA VAL A 127 12.38 -1.17 8.69
C VAL A 127 13.45 -0.09 8.56
N LEU A 128 13.97 0.42 9.69
CA LEU A 128 15.05 1.43 9.68
C LEU A 128 16.30 0.92 8.97
N SER A 129 16.70 -0.35 9.22
CA SER A 129 17.81 -0.97 8.50
C SER A 129 17.56 -1.01 6.98
N GLN A 130 16.35 -1.38 6.56
CA GLN A 130 15.96 -1.38 5.15
C GLN A 130 15.97 0.03 4.54
N ASN A 131 15.46 1.04 5.25
CA ASN A 131 15.46 2.43 4.81
C ASN A 131 16.88 2.95 4.61
N ILE A 132 17.80 2.63 5.53
CA ILE A 132 19.22 3.00 5.41
C ILE A 132 19.87 2.30 4.21
N GLN A 133 19.56 1.02 3.97
CA GLN A 133 20.06 0.28 2.80
C GLN A 133 19.53 0.89 1.50
N ASN A 134 18.24 1.19 1.44
CA ASN A 134 17.61 1.86 0.31
C ASN A 134 18.25 3.23 0.06
N MET A 135 18.43 4.06 1.09
CA MET A 135 19.12 5.34 0.96
C MET A 135 20.52 5.19 0.35
N LYS A 136 21.32 4.21 0.80
CA LYS A 136 22.65 3.92 0.23
C LYS A 136 22.55 3.50 -1.23
N PHE A 137 21.58 2.65 -1.57
CA PHE A 137 21.34 2.20 -2.94
C PHE A 137 21.00 3.37 -3.87
N PHE A 138 20.06 4.23 -3.48
CA PHE A 138 19.65 5.41 -4.26
C PHE A 138 20.80 6.40 -4.45
N LYS A 139 21.59 6.63 -3.40
CA LYS A 139 22.81 7.45 -3.48
C LYS A 139 23.83 6.88 -4.45
N ASN A 140 24.12 5.57 -4.36
CA ASN A 140 25.18 4.96 -5.14
C ASN A 140 24.81 4.78 -6.60
N LYS A 141 23.62 4.24 -6.86
CA LYS A 141 23.13 3.89 -8.21
C LYS A 141 22.57 5.08 -8.96
N TYR A 142 21.76 5.91 -8.30
CA TYR A 142 21.01 6.99 -8.96
C TYR A 142 21.53 8.39 -8.62
N LYS A 143 22.53 8.52 -7.74
CA LYS A 143 23.04 9.81 -7.24
C LYS A 143 21.96 10.68 -6.60
N ILE A 144 20.93 10.04 -6.05
CA ILE A 144 19.83 10.70 -5.34
C ILE A 144 20.11 10.60 -3.84
N LEU A 145 20.09 11.74 -3.15
CA LEU A 145 20.17 11.81 -1.69
C LEU A 145 18.75 11.88 -1.13
N LEU A 146 18.29 10.77 -0.52
CA LEU A 146 16.98 10.76 0.12
C LEU A 146 16.99 11.67 1.37
N PRO A 147 15.96 12.49 1.60
CA PRO A 147 15.87 13.33 2.79
C PRO A 147 15.86 12.50 4.07
N LYS A 148 16.61 12.95 5.10
CA LYS A 148 16.66 12.27 6.41
C LYS A 148 15.29 12.15 7.06
N GLU A 149 14.46 13.18 6.93
CA GLU A 149 13.09 13.17 7.46
C GLU A 149 12.18 12.08 6.88
N VAL A 150 12.51 11.55 5.70
CA VAL A 150 11.83 10.39 5.09
C VAL A 150 12.51 9.09 5.55
N VAL A 151 13.84 9.03 5.51
CA VAL A 151 14.61 7.82 5.86
C VAL A 151 14.43 7.43 7.32
N ASP A 152 14.49 8.42 8.21
CA ASP A 152 14.43 8.28 9.67
C ASP A 152 12.99 8.39 10.20
N HIS A 153 11.99 8.43 9.30
CA HIS A 153 10.60 8.52 9.73
C HIS A 153 10.22 7.28 10.55
N LYS A 154 9.69 7.53 11.76
CA LYS A 154 9.10 6.51 12.63
C LYS A 154 7.63 6.82 12.85
N ILE A 155 6.76 5.85 12.58
CA ILE A 155 5.36 5.88 13.01
C ILE A 155 5.30 5.41 14.45
N ASP A 156 5.07 6.26 15.44
CA ASP A 156 5.08 5.86 16.85
C ASP A 156 4.15 4.67 17.18
N TYR A 157 4.57 3.85 18.14
CA TYR A 157 3.73 2.78 18.70
C TYR A 157 2.41 3.36 19.22
N CYS A 158 1.30 2.73 18.83
CA CYS A 158 -0.03 3.20 19.22
C CYS A 158 -0.37 2.78 20.66
N LYS A 159 -0.22 3.73 21.59
CA LYS A 159 -0.65 3.56 23.01
C LYS A 159 -2.14 3.75 23.23
N ASN A 160 -2.87 4.22 22.21
CA ASN A 160 -4.28 4.61 22.30
C ASN A 160 -5.25 3.59 21.69
N PHE A 161 -4.74 2.43 21.24
CA PHE A 161 -5.60 1.36 20.75
C PHE A 161 -6.04 0.48 21.93
N GLU A 162 -7.33 0.53 22.24
CA GLU A 162 -7.91 -0.23 23.35
C GLU A 162 -8.46 -1.57 22.85
N VAL A 163 -8.02 -2.69 23.43
CA VAL A 163 -8.52 -4.02 23.10
C VAL A 163 -8.43 -4.94 24.31
N ASN A 164 -9.42 -5.81 24.50
CA ASN A 164 -9.43 -6.76 25.62
C ASN A 164 -8.24 -7.73 25.57
N LYS A 165 -7.87 -8.18 24.37
CA LYS A 165 -6.74 -9.06 24.12
C LYS A 165 -6.10 -8.76 22.78
N LYS A 166 -4.79 -8.45 22.80
CA LYS A 166 -3.99 -8.31 21.58
C LYS A 166 -3.84 -9.66 20.88
N MET A 167 -3.73 -9.63 19.56
CA MET A 167 -3.44 -10.83 18.79
C MET A 167 -2.00 -11.27 19.05
N THR A 168 -1.76 -12.57 19.05
CA THR A 168 -0.40 -13.10 19.10
C THR A 168 0.25 -13.07 17.72
N ARG A 169 1.60 -13.13 17.67
CA ARG A 169 2.34 -13.32 16.42
C ARG A 169 1.85 -14.52 15.61
N PHE A 170 1.58 -15.63 16.29
CA PHE A 170 1.06 -16.84 15.66
C PHE A 170 -0.29 -16.61 14.98
N GLN A 171 -1.26 -15.97 15.68
CA GLN A 171 -2.57 -15.67 15.11
C GLN A 171 -2.45 -14.80 13.86
N ARG A 172 -1.63 -13.74 13.91
CA ARG A 172 -1.39 -12.88 12.74
C ARG A 172 -0.73 -13.64 11.59
N GLN A 173 0.23 -14.52 11.88
CA GLN A 173 0.87 -15.35 10.86
C GLN A 173 -0.13 -16.33 10.21
N THR A 174 -0.97 -16.99 10.99
CA THR A 174 -2.01 -17.89 10.45
C THR A 174 -2.96 -17.15 9.49
N MET A 175 -3.28 -15.89 9.77
CA MET A 175 -4.09 -15.08 8.85
C MET A 175 -3.35 -14.76 7.56
N ILE A 176 -2.07 -14.38 7.64
CA ILE A 176 -1.22 -14.14 6.47
C ILE A 176 -1.15 -15.41 5.61
N ASP A 177 -0.90 -16.57 6.23
CA ASP A 177 -0.81 -17.86 5.53
C ASP A 177 -2.15 -18.24 4.86
N SER A 178 -3.28 -17.93 5.52
CA SER A 178 -4.62 -18.15 4.96
C SER A 178 -4.89 -17.24 3.75
N ILE A 179 -4.51 -15.97 3.82
CA ILE A 179 -4.61 -15.03 2.70
C ILE A 179 -3.70 -15.46 1.55
N PHE A 180 -2.47 -15.85 1.86
CA PHE A 180 -1.50 -16.33 0.87
C PHE A 180 -1.97 -17.63 0.19
N THR A 181 -2.67 -18.50 0.90
CA THR A 181 -3.28 -19.71 0.33
C THR A 181 -4.31 -19.34 -0.73
N MET A 182 -5.19 -18.37 -0.47
CA MET A 182 -6.10 -17.83 -1.51
C MET A 182 -5.32 -17.19 -2.65
N GLU A 183 -4.23 -16.48 -2.33
CA GLU A 183 -3.41 -15.79 -3.31
C GLU A 183 -2.74 -16.73 -4.32
N SER A 184 -2.34 -17.93 -3.87
CA SER A 184 -1.73 -18.98 -4.69
C SER A 184 -2.57 -19.35 -5.92
N ALA A 185 -3.89 -19.26 -5.83
CA ALA A 185 -4.79 -19.52 -6.96
C ALA A 185 -4.60 -18.51 -8.10
N PHE A 186 -4.24 -17.25 -7.80
CA PHE A 186 -3.96 -16.24 -8.82
C PHE A 186 -2.60 -16.46 -9.50
N PHE A 187 -1.60 -16.93 -8.75
CA PHE A 187 -0.31 -17.36 -9.30
C PHE A 187 -0.48 -18.52 -10.27
N MET A 188 -1.20 -19.58 -9.85
CA MET A 188 -1.45 -20.75 -10.70
C MET A 188 -2.21 -20.42 -12.00
N ARG A 189 -3.02 -19.35 -11.98
CA ARG A 189 -3.75 -18.84 -13.14
C ARG A 189 -2.93 -17.87 -14.00
N GLY A 190 -1.69 -17.56 -13.62
CA GLY A 190 -0.83 -16.60 -14.31
C GLY A 190 -1.35 -15.16 -14.26
N LEU A 191 -2.18 -14.83 -13.25
CA LEU A 191 -2.72 -13.48 -13.09
C LEU A 191 -1.72 -12.53 -12.41
N ILE A 192 -0.83 -13.10 -11.59
CA ILE A 192 0.32 -12.44 -10.95
C ILE A 192 1.54 -13.35 -11.01
N THR A 193 2.73 -12.75 -10.90
CA THR A 193 4.04 -13.43 -10.85
C THR A 193 4.76 -13.08 -9.55
N GLU A 194 5.85 -13.78 -9.26
CA GLU A 194 6.68 -13.54 -8.05
C GLU A 194 7.15 -12.09 -7.89
N ASP A 195 7.23 -11.34 -8.99
CA ASP A 195 7.56 -9.91 -8.98
C ASP A 195 6.58 -9.05 -8.19
N PHE A 196 5.37 -9.56 -7.97
CA PHE A 196 4.32 -8.88 -7.22
C PHE A 196 4.30 -9.26 -5.73
N LEU A 197 5.13 -10.20 -5.29
CA LEU A 197 5.32 -10.46 -3.87
C LEU A 197 5.83 -9.19 -3.16
N ASP A 198 5.36 -8.95 -1.94
CA ASP A 198 5.67 -7.76 -1.14
C ASP A 198 5.26 -6.41 -1.77
N THR A 199 4.37 -6.42 -2.78
CA THR A 199 3.86 -5.17 -3.39
C THR A 199 3.06 -4.37 -2.38
N GLY A 200 3.43 -3.09 -2.24
CA GLY A 200 2.70 -2.13 -1.40
C GLY A 200 1.36 -1.73 -2.00
N LEU A 201 0.40 -1.35 -1.15
CA LEU A 201 -0.95 -0.94 -1.55
C LEU A 201 -0.95 0.08 -2.69
N VAL A 202 -0.16 1.16 -2.55
CA VAL A 202 -0.08 2.24 -3.53
C VAL A 202 0.53 1.74 -4.84
N SER A 203 1.55 0.88 -4.77
CA SER A 203 2.22 0.32 -5.94
C SER A 203 1.27 -0.53 -6.79
N TRP A 204 0.37 -1.32 -6.19
CA TRP A 204 -0.64 -2.08 -6.93
C TRP A 204 -1.46 -1.19 -7.88
N PHE A 205 -1.93 -0.04 -7.39
CA PHE A 205 -2.67 0.93 -8.21
C PHE A 205 -1.82 1.55 -9.31
N VAL A 206 -0.58 1.92 -9.01
CA VAL A 206 0.35 2.49 -10.01
C VAL A 206 0.60 1.50 -11.13
N TYR A 207 0.75 0.22 -10.81
CA TYR A 207 0.99 -0.84 -11.79
C TYR A 207 -0.22 -1.20 -12.66
N THR A 208 -1.40 -0.61 -12.39
CA THR A 208 -2.54 -0.63 -13.32
C THR A 208 -2.37 0.40 -14.46
N ALA A 209 -1.68 1.51 -14.20
CA ALA A 209 -1.44 2.58 -15.16
C ALA A 209 -0.10 2.40 -15.90
N PHE A 210 0.95 1.97 -15.20
CA PHE A 210 2.32 1.90 -15.70
C PHE A 210 2.87 0.47 -15.62
N ASP A 211 3.79 0.11 -16.52
CA ASP A 211 4.63 -1.07 -16.28
C ASP A 211 5.59 -0.80 -15.09
N ILE A 212 5.98 -1.84 -14.34
CA ILE A 212 6.87 -1.70 -13.17
C ILE A 212 8.17 -0.98 -13.54
N GLU A 213 8.78 -1.30 -14.69
CA GLU A 213 10.03 -0.68 -15.13
C GLU A 213 9.83 0.79 -15.50
N GLU A 214 8.73 1.09 -16.18
CA GLU A 214 8.33 2.46 -16.55
C GLU A 214 8.08 3.31 -15.30
N ALA A 215 7.27 2.81 -14.37
CA ALA A 215 7.01 3.47 -13.09
C ALA A 215 8.31 3.73 -12.32
N GLY A 216 9.22 2.75 -12.31
CA GLY A 216 10.54 2.90 -11.69
C GLY A 216 11.37 4.01 -12.33
N LYS A 217 11.44 4.06 -13.67
CA LYS A 217 12.18 5.12 -14.39
C LYS A 217 11.59 6.50 -14.14
N LEU A 218 10.27 6.64 -14.26
CA LEU A 218 9.55 7.88 -13.99
C LEU A 218 9.78 8.35 -12.56
N ARG A 219 9.73 7.43 -11.59
CA ARG A 219 9.96 7.75 -10.19
C ARG A 219 11.35 8.34 -9.94
N ILE A 220 12.39 7.77 -10.53
CA ILE A 220 13.76 8.32 -10.42
C ILE A 220 13.83 9.74 -11.00
N GLN A 221 13.23 9.97 -12.17
CA GLN A 221 13.22 11.29 -12.80
C GLN A 221 12.46 12.31 -11.96
N ILE A 222 11.23 11.99 -11.56
CA ILE A 222 10.37 12.85 -10.75
C ILE A 222 11.02 13.21 -9.41
N MET A 223 11.64 12.23 -8.75
CA MET A 223 12.36 12.46 -7.49
C MET A 223 13.53 13.44 -7.66
N ARG A 224 14.28 13.35 -8.76
CA ARG A 224 15.39 14.29 -9.03
C ARG A 224 14.89 15.71 -9.22
N GLU A 225 13.91 15.90 -10.10
CA GLU A 225 13.30 17.20 -10.35
C GLU A 225 12.77 17.81 -9.05
N TYR A 226 12.04 17.01 -8.26
CA TYR A 226 11.46 17.46 -7.00
C TYR A 226 12.52 17.86 -5.97
N ILE A 227 13.61 17.10 -5.84
CA ILE A 227 14.71 17.45 -4.92
C ILE A 227 15.41 18.74 -5.35
N GLU A 228 15.61 18.95 -6.65
CA GLU A 228 16.33 20.10 -7.19
C GLU A 228 15.49 21.39 -7.18
N GLN A 229 14.18 21.28 -7.45
CA GLN A 229 13.32 22.43 -7.76
C GLN A 229 12.14 22.58 -6.80
N GLY A 230 11.89 21.60 -5.92
CA GLY A 230 10.69 21.53 -5.08
C GLY A 230 9.41 21.16 -5.83
N VAL A 231 9.49 20.97 -7.15
CA VAL A 231 8.40 20.59 -8.06
C VAL A 231 8.93 19.63 -9.12
N SER A 232 8.04 18.88 -9.78
CA SER A 232 8.41 18.04 -10.92
C SER A 232 7.43 18.30 -12.07
N GLU A 233 7.95 18.82 -13.18
CA GLU A 233 7.17 18.99 -14.42
C GLU A 233 6.77 17.62 -15.00
N THR A 234 7.65 16.62 -14.89
CA THR A 234 7.32 15.25 -15.30
C THR A 234 6.13 14.69 -14.53
N LEU A 235 6.05 14.94 -13.21
CA LEU A 235 4.87 14.54 -12.44
C LEU A 235 3.62 15.28 -12.90
N LYS A 236 3.70 16.59 -13.17
CA LYS A 236 2.56 17.35 -13.70
C LYS A 236 2.05 16.77 -15.02
N GLU A 237 2.96 16.47 -15.95
CA GLU A 237 2.61 15.84 -17.23
C GLU A 237 1.96 14.47 -17.05
N VAL A 238 2.49 13.64 -16.15
CA VAL A 238 1.88 12.34 -15.80
C VAL A 238 0.46 12.55 -15.29
N MET A 239 0.25 13.51 -14.40
CA MET A 239 -1.07 13.79 -13.81
C MET A 239 -2.06 14.32 -14.86
N GLU A 240 -1.64 15.20 -15.78
CA GLU A 240 -2.49 15.67 -16.88
C GLU A 240 -2.89 14.54 -17.83
N LYS A 241 -1.97 13.62 -18.15
CA LYS A 241 -2.28 12.42 -18.96
C LYS A 241 -3.25 11.48 -18.27
N LEU A 242 -3.28 11.42 -16.94
CA LEU A 242 -4.22 10.56 -16.21
C LEU A 242 -5.64 11.14 -16.20
N LYS A 243 -5.80 12.46 -16.16
CA LYS A 243 -7.11 13.13 -16.24
C LYS A 243 -7.86 12.85 -17.53
N THR A 244 -7.18 12.44 -18.60
CA THR A 244 -7.81 12.11 -19.89
C THR A 244 -8.26 10.65 -19.98
N ILE A 245 -7.90 9.82 -18.99
CA ILE A 245 -8.16 8.36 -18.97
C ILE A 245 -9.22 7.99 -17.92
N ILE A 246 -9.32 8.78 -16.86
CA ILE A 246 -10.25 8.62 -15.72
C ILE A 246 -11.57 9.34 -16.05
#